data_AF-A0A7Z9VFW9-F1
#
_entry.id   AF-A0A7Z9VFW9-F1
#
_cell.length_a   1.000
_cell.length_b   1.000
_cell.length_c   1.000
_cell.angle_alpha   90.00
_cell.angle_beta   90.00
_cell.angle_gamma   90.00
#
_symmetry.space_group_name_H-M   'P 1'
#
loop_
_entity.id
_entity.type
_entity.pdbx_description
1 polymer ?
#
loop_
_entity_poly.entity_id
_entity_poly.type
_entity_poly.pdbx_seq_one_letter_code
_entity_poly.pdbx_strand_id
1 'polypeptide(L)'
;PEYHQGRQEAVVVAITSNTRRILPGDYLMDDWEHAGLPLPSVVTGIIRTVKRGMFVRRLGRVSDQDMAKIDAMLKHTLGLFE
;
A
#
# COMPACT_ATOMS: atom_id res chain seq x y z
N PRO A 1 -0.56 -13.19 5.09
CA PRO A 1 0.37 -13.18 6.23
C PRO A 1 -0.29 -13.68 7.51
N GLU A 2 0.45 -14.44 8.34
CA GLU A 2 0.02 -15.00 9.63
C GLU A 2 -0.57 -13.95 10.57
N TYR A 3 0.00 -12.73 10.58
CA TYR A 3 -0.51 -11.60 11.35
C TYR A 3 -2.02 -11.36 11.14
N HIS A 4 -2.52 -11.50 9.91
CA HIS A 4 -3.93 -11.31 9.58
C HIS A 4 -4.80 -12.57 9.79
N GLN A 5 -4.23 -13.75 10.09
CA GLN A 5 -4.97 -15.04 10.08
C GLN A 5 -5.90 -15.27 11.29
N GLY A 6 -5.92 -14.40 12.29
CA GLY A 6 -6.84 -14.47 13.44
C GLY A 6 -7.55 -13.17 13.79
N ARG A 7 -7.41 -12.13 12.96
CA ARG A 7 -7.92 -10.78 13.24
C ARG A 7 -9.13 -10.45 12.37
N GLN A 8 -10.06 -9.70 12.94
CA GLN A 8 -11.16 -9.08 12.18
C GLN A 8 -10.70 -7.78 11.52
N GLU A 9 -9.53 -7.27 11.91
CA GLU A 9 -8.87 -6.11 11.34
C GLU A 9 -7.74 -6.53 10.38
N ALA A 10 -7.46 -5.66 9.43
CA ALA A 10 -6.28 -5.72 8.58
C ALA A 10 -5.56 -4.37 8.61
N VAL A 11 -4.23 -4.41 8.58
CA VAL A 11 -3.40 -3.22 8.36
C VAL A 11 -3.32 -2.99 6.86
N VAL A 12 -3.67 -1.78 6.43
CA VAL A 12 -3.68 -1.37 5.04
C VAL A 12 -3.05 0.00 4.86
N VAL A 13 -2.60 0.26 3.65
CA VAL A 13 -2.06 1.56 3.23
C VAL A 13 -2.99 2.13 2.15
N ALA A 14 -3.27 3.43 2.19
CA ALA A 14 -4.12 4.06 1.19
C ALA A 14 -3.40 4.24 -0.15
N ILE A 15 -4.13 4.08 -1.24
CA ILE A 15 -3.67 4.32 -2.62
C ILE A 15 -4.51 5.48 -3.20
N THR A 16 -3.86 6.40 -3.92
CA THR A 16 -4.52 7.54 -4.57
C THR A 16 -3.99 7.75 -5.99
N SER A 17 -4.85 8.16 -6.92
CA SER A 17 -4.46 8.58 -8.27
C SER A 17 -3.97 10.03 -8.34
N ASN A 18 -3.90 10.73 -7.20
CA ASN A 18 -3.38 12.10 -7.14
C ASN A 18 -1.85 12.11 -7.17
N THR A 19 -1.27 11.87 -8.33
CA THR A 19 0.19 11.85 -8.56
C THR A 19 0.86 13.23 -8.47
N ARG A 20 0.08 14.32 -8.37
CA ARG A 20 0.60 15.69 -8.28
C ARG A 20 1.07 16.07 -6.87
N ARG A 21 0.63 15.36 -5.84
CA ARG A 21 1.00 15.60 -4.45
C ARG A 21 1.60 14.33 -3.87
N ILE A 22 2.92 14.33 -3.74
CA ILE A 22 3.70 13.24 -3.16
C ILE A 22 4.38 13.81 -1.92
N LEU A 23 4.06 13.25 -0.76
CA LEU A 23 4.58 13.65 0.55
C LEU A 23 5.70 12.70 1.01
N PRO A 24 6.49 13.07 2.03
CA PRO A 24 7.41 12.13 2.66
C PRO A 24 6.67 10.86 3.12
N GLY A 25 7.22 9.69 2.76
CA GLY A 25 6.56 8.40 3.01
C GLY A 25 5.54 8.00 1.95
N ASP A 26 5.36 8.76 0.87
CA ASP A 26 4.61 8.31 -0.29
C ASP A 26 5.53 7.62 -1.30
N TYR A 27 4.97 6.72 -2.10
CA TYR A 27 5.65 6.03 -3.18
C TYR A 27 4.81 6.04 -4.46
N LEU A 28 5.33 6.64 -5.52
CA LEU A 28 4.73 6.59 -6.86
C LEU A 28 5.00 5.21 -7.47
N MET A 29 3.93 4.46 -7.76
CA MET A 29 4.03 3.09 -8.28
C MET A 29 4.57 3.08 -9.70
N ASP A 30 5.53 2.19 -9.97
CA ASP A 30 6.07 2.02 -11.33
C ASP A 30 5.18 1.07 -12.15
N ASP A 31 4.56 0.07 -11.51
CA ASP A 31 3.80 -1.01 -12.18
C ASP A 31 2.33 -1.06 -11.71
N TRP A 32 1.70 0.12 -11.68
CA TRP A 32 0.31 0.27 -11.24
C TRP A 32 -0.70 -0.49 -12.12
N GLU A 33 -0.42 -0.64 -13.42
CA GLU A 33 -1.26 -1.39 -14.36
C GLU A 33 -1.30 -2.88 -13.99
N HIS A 34 -0.15 -3.49 -13.71
CA HIS A 34 -0.09 -4.87 -13.22
C HIS A 34 -0.81 -5.06 -11.89
N ALA A 35 -0.81 -4.03 -11.04
CA ALA A 35 -1.57 -4.03 -9.79
C ALA A 35 -3.10 -3.97 -10.00
N GLY A 36 -3.58 -3.79 -11.24
CA GLY A 36 -4.99 -3.72 -11.59
C GLY A 36 -5.60 -2.35 -11.28
N LEU A 37 -4.78 -1.31 -11.13
CA LEU A 37 -5.24 0.05 -10.96
C LEU A 37 -5.55 0.68 -12.34
N PRO A 38 -6.56 1.55 -12.45
CA PRO A 38 -6.97 2.12 -13.74
C PRO A 38 -6.16 3.37 -14.15
N LEU A 39 -5.36 3.93 -13.23
CA LEU A 39 -4.60 5.16 -13.44
C LEU A 39 -3.26 5.08 -12.70
N PRO A 40 -2.25 5.86 -13.12
CA PRO A 40 -1.03 6.09 -12.34
C PRO A 40 -1.38 6.44 -10.89
N SER A 41 -0.74 5.76 -9.95
CA SER A 41 -1.16 5.76 -8.56
C SER A 41 0.02 5.87 -7.60
N VAL A 42 -0.25 6.47 -6.45
CA VAL A 42 0.68 6.65 -5.32
C VAL A 42 0.18 5.81 -4.16
N VAL A 43 1.06 4.98 -3.59
CA VAL A 43 0.88 4.39 -2.27
C VAL A 43 1.28 5.46 -1.25
N THR A 44 0.34 5.84 -0.38
CA THR A 44 0.57 6.94 0.57
C THR A 44 1.29 6.46 1.84
N GLY A 45 1.87 7.37 2.62
CA GLY A 45 2.35 7.07 3.98
C GLY A 45 1.23 6.86 5.02
N ILE A 46 -0.05 6.89 4.60
CA ILE A 46 -1.21 6.78 5.50
C ILE A 46 -1.52 5.31 5.77
N ILE A 47 -1.05 4.81 6.91
CA ILE A 47 -1.30 3.46 7.42
C ILE A 47 -2.54 3.49 8.32
N ARG A 48 -3.45 2.53 8.13
CA ARG A 48 -4.66 2.41 8.95
C ARG A 48 -5.07 0.97 9.15
N THR A 49 -5.84 0.73 10.20
CA THR A 49 -6.58 -0.53 10.39
C THR A 49 -7.97 -0.41 9.80
N VAL A 50 -8.44 -1.44 9.11
CA VAL A 50 -9.83 -1.55 8.62
C VAL A 50 -10.41 -2.91 9.01
N LYS A 51 -11.74 -2.99 9.17
CA LYS A 51 -12.42 -4.28 9.38
C LYS A 51 -12.41 -5.09 8.09
N ARG A 52 -12.20 -6.40 8.18
CA ARG A 52 -12.18 -7.31 7.03
C ARG A 52 -13.50 -7.31 6.26
N GLY A 53 -14.63 -7.11 6.95
CA GLY A 53 -15.93 -6.92 6.32
C GLY A 53 -16.06 -5.68 5.42
N MET A 54 -15.09 -4.75 5.47
CA MET A 54 -15.04 -3.59 4.57
C MET A 54 -14.41 -3.92 3.21
N PHE A 55 -13.76 -5.08 3.05
CA PHE A 55 -13.19 -5.49 1.77
C PHE A 55 -14.30 -5.96 0.81
N VAL A 56 -14.53 -5.21 -0.26
CA VAL A 56 -15.56 -5.53 -1.26
C VAL A 56 -15.08 -6.58 -2.25
N ARG A 57 -13.88 -6.39 -2.82
CA ARG A 57 -13.26 -7.33 -3.77
C ARG A 57 -11.75 -7.12 -3.88
N ARG A 58 -11.05 -8.10 -4.45
CA ARG A 58 -9.65 -7.95 -4.86
C ARG A 58 -9.58 -7.29 -6.24
N LEU A 59 -8.72 -6.28 -6.40
CA LEU A 59 -8.47 -5.60 -7.68
C LEU A 59 -7.33 -6.27 -8.46
N GLY A 60 -6.24 -6.62 -7.79
CA GLY A 60 -5.06 -7.22 -8.41
C GLY A 60 -4.02 -7.63 -7.38
N ARG A 61 -2.75 -7.57 -7.76
CA ARG A 61 -1.59 -7.79 -6.89
C ARG A 61 -0.50 -6.80 -7.27
N VAL A 62 0.03 -6.07 -6.30
CA VAL A 62 1.21 -5.23 -6.53
C VAL A 62 2.38 -6.11 -6.97
N SER A 63 3.17 -5.64 -7.93
CA SER A 63 4.35 -6.33 -8.43
C SER A 63 5.40 -6.47 -7.32
N ASP A 64 6.31 -7.44 -7.46
CA ASP A 64 7.33 -7.67 -6.43
C ASP A 64 8.31 -6.48 -6.34
N GLN A 65 8.55 -5.79 -7.46
CA GLN A 65 9.37 -4.58 -7.54
C GLN A 65 8.73 -3.42 -6.76
N ASP A 66 7.45 -3.11 -7.01
CA ASP A 66 6.74 -2.05 -6.30
C ASP A 66 6.61 -2.41 -4.81
N MET A 67 6.35 -3.68 -4.48
CA MET A 67 6.26 -4.13 -3.09
C MET A 67 7.57 -3.94 -2.32
N ALA A 68 8.73 -4.18 -2.94
CA ALA A 68 10.02 -3.94 -2.30
C ALA A 68 10.23 -2.46 -1.96
N LYS A 69 9.80 -1.56 -2.84
CA LYS A 69 9.88 -0.10 -2.62
C LYS A 69 8.87 0.38 -1.57
N ILE A 70 7.66 -0.20 -1.56
CA ILE A 70 6.66 0.05 -0.52
C ILE A 70 7.18 -0.40 0.85
N ASP A 71 7.80 -1.58 0.95
CA ASP A 71 8.37 -2.08 2.21
C ASP A 71 9.48 -1.15 2.74
N ALA A 72 10.41 -0.75 1.87
CA ALA A 72 11.46 0.21 2.21
C ALA A 72 10.88 1.56 2.66
N MET A 73 9.88 2.08 1.94
CA MET A 73 9.17 3.30 2.31
C MET A 73 8.50 3.18 3.68
N LEU A 74 7.83 2.06 3.97
CA LEU A 74 7.12 1.85 5.23
C LEU A 74 8.09 1.74 6.41
N LYS A 75 9.19 1.00 6.23
CA LYS A 75 10.28 0.94 7.21
C LYS A 75 10.81 2.34 7.51
N HIS A 76 11.07 3.14 6.48
CA HIS A 76 11.54 4.50 6.65
C HIS A 76 10.51 5.38 7.40
N THR A 77 9.24 5.32 6.98
CA THR A 77 8.16 6.12 7.58
C THR A 77 7.92 5.78 9.05
N LEU A 78 8.13 4.51 9.43
CA LEU A 78 7.95 4.02 10.79
C LEU A 78 9.21 4.08 11.65
N GLY A 79 10.34 4.59 11.13
CA GLY A 79 11.59 4.64 11.88
C GLY A 79 12.24 3.28 12.12
N LEU A 80 11.92 2.27 11.29
CA LEU A 80 12.42 0.89 11.41
C LEU A 80 13.73 0.68 10.63
N PHE A 81 14.62 1.66 10.71
CA PHE A 81 15.95 1.56 10.12
C PHE A 81 16.80 0.61 10.95
N GLU A 82 17.43 -0.37 10.30
CA GLU A 82 18.70 -0.92 10.79
C GLU A 82 19.82 0.08 10.53
#